data_AF-A0AAU1US00-F1
#
_entry.id   AF-A0AAU1US00-F1
#
_cell.length_a   1.000
_cell.length_b   1.000
_cell.length_c   1.000
_cell.angle_alpha   90.00
_cell.angle_beta   90.00
_cell.angle_gamma   90.00
#
_symmetry.space_group_name_H-M   'P 1'
#
loop_
_entity.id
_entity.type
_entity.pdbx_description
1 polymer ?
#
loop_
_entity_poly.entity_id
_entity_poly.type
_entity_poly.pdbx_seq_one_letter_code
_entity_poly.pdbx_strand_id
1 'polypeptide(L)'
;MVSASRTAHSIEVTAEGLQEELARLQFQKQALERELAAVVAHLGSVQLALGALESALVTPAIAPRTAEHTAPGSARTDTDGDKQYGKLTEQILAYFATVGDVEVRARDVAAALGRDADSGSINAIRSTLDRLVASSRVQRAGRGLYRTGRSQPTAVTATS
;
A
#
# COMPACT_ATOMS: atom_id res chain seq x y z
N MET A 1 29.49 -17.10 -50.71
CA MET A 1 28.16 -17.53 -50.25
C MET A 1 28.10 -18.00 -48.78
N VAL A 2 29.23 -18.28 -48.09
CA VAL A 2 29.24 -18.84 -46.71
C VAL A 2 28.82 -17.83 -45.61
N SER A 3 29.05 -16.52 -45.79
CA SER A 3 28.70 -15.51 -44.77
C SER A 3 27.20 -15.32 -44.57
N ALA A 4 26.39 -15.41 -45.63
CA ALA A 4 24.94 -15.28 -45.53
C ALA A 4 24.32 -16.44 -44.72
N SER A 5 24.83 -17.67 -44.91
CA SER A 5 24.39 -18.84 -44.16
C SER A 5 24.75 -18.77 -42.67
N ARG A 6 25.90 -18.18 -42.33
CA ARG A 6 26.31 -17.98 -40.92
C ARG A 6 25.44 -16.93 -40.22
N THR A 7 25.09 -15.83 -40.89
CA THR A 7 24.17 -14.82 -40.34
C THR A 7 22.77 -15.38 -40.15
N ALA A 8 22.25 -16.16 -41.09
CA ALA A 8 20.95 -16.82 -40.96
C ALA A 8 20.90 -17.77 -39.75
N HIS A 9 21.94 -18.59 -39.55
CA HIS A 9 22.02 -19.49 -38.41
C HIS A 9 22.11 -18.76 -37.05
N SER A 10 22.82 -17.63 -36.99
CA SER A 10 22.86 -16.81 -35.77
C SER A 10 21.49 -16.21 -35.41
N ILE A 11 20.69 -15.85 -36.41
CA ILE A 11 19.33 -15.33 -36.20
C ILE A 11 18.41 -16.44 -35.71
N GLU A 12 18.53 -17.64 -36.28
CA GLU A 12 17.76 -18.82 -35.88
C GLU A 12 18.04 -19.19 -34.41
N VAL A 13 19.31 -19.29 -34.02
CA VAL A 13 19.71 -19.56 -32.62
C VAL A 13 19.21 -18.46 -31.67
N THR A 14 19.21 -17.20 -32.10
CA THR A 14 18.69 -16.09 -31.28
C THR A 14 17.16 -16.16 -31.17
N ALA A 15 16.46 -16.53 -32.24
CA ALA A 15 15.01 -16.70 -32.24
C ALA A 15 14.57 -17.85 -31.33
N GLU A 16 15.30 -18.97 -31.35
CA GLU A 16 15.10 -20.10 -30.44
C GLU A 16 15.29 -19.68 -28.98
N GLY A 17 16.38 -18.94 -28.67
CA GLY A 17 16.61 -18.43 -27.31
C GLY A 17 15.50 -17.49 -26.81
N LEU A 18 14.99 -16.61 -27.68
CA LEU A 18 13.87 -15.74 -27.34
C LEU A 18 12.56 -16.53 -27.13
N GLN A 19 12.33 -17.60 -27.90
CA GLN A 19 11.16 -18.47 -27.73
C GLN A 19 11.22 -19.24 -26.40
N GLU A 20 12.40 -19.74 -26.03
CA GLU A 20 12.61 -20.39 -24.74
C GLU A 20 12.40 -19.41 -23.57
N GLU A 21 12.91 -18.19 -23.67
CA GLU A 21 12.71 -17.15 -22.65
C GLU A 21 11.23 -16.76 -22.53
N LEU A 22 10.52 -16.66 -23.65
CA LEU A 22 9.08 -16.40 -23.68
C LEU A 22 8.32 -17.52 -22.95
N ALA A 23 8.64 -18.80 -23.24
CA ALA A 23 8.02 -19.94 -22.57
C ALA A 23 8.28 -19.92 -21.06
N ARG A 24 9.51 -19.57 -20.65
CA ARG A 24 9.88 -19.43 -19.23
C ARG A 24 9.09 -18.31 -18.55
N LEU A 25 8.94 -17.15 -19.19
CA LEU A 25 8.16 -16.03 -18.65
C LEU A 25 6.67 -16.36 -18.56
N GLN A 26 6.11 -17.06 -19.54
CA GLN A 26 4.73 -17.52 -19.50
C GLN A 26 4.48 -18.49 -18.33
N PHE A 27 5.41 -19.41 -18.09
CA PHE A 27 5.31 -20.31 -16.94
C PHE A 27 5.35 -19.55 -15.60
N GLN A 28 6.25 -18.56 -15.46
CA GLN A 28 6.31 -17.71 -14.27
C GLN A 28 5.02 -16.91 -14.07
N LYS A 29 4.48 -16.33 -15.15
CA LYS A 29 3.21 -15.60 -15.11
C LYS A 29 2.08 -16.51 -14.59
N GLN A 30 1.97 -17.73 -15.11
CA GLN A 30 0.95 -18.68 -14.68
C GLN A 30 1.11 -19.08 -13.20
N ALA A 31 2.35 -19.23 -12.72
CA ALA A 31 2.62 -19.50 -11.31
C ALA A 31 2.14 -18.34 -10.41
N LEU A 32 2.48 -17.11 -10.77
CA LEU A 32 2.04 -15.91 -10.06
C LEU A 32 0.51 -15.75 -10.08
N GLU A 33 -0.14 -16.04 -11.21
CA GLU A 33 -1.61 -16.01 -11.31
C GLU A 33 -2.27 -17.03 -10.38
N ARG A 34 -1.66 -18.23 -10.21
CA ARG A 34 -2.13 -19.24 -9.24
C ARG A 34 -1.94 -18.79 -7.81
N GLU A 35 -0.79 -18.19 -7.48
CA GLU A 35 -0.54 -17.64 -6.15
C GLU A 35 -1.52 -16.52 -5.80
N LEU A 36 -1.78 -15.60 -6.74
CA LEU A 36 -2.76 -14.54 -6.56
C LEU A 36 -4.17 -15.12 -6.32
N ALA A 37 -4.57 -16.12 -7.12
CA ALA A 37 -5.84 -16.81 -6.91
C ALA A 37 -5.93 -17.46 -5.53
N ALA A 38 -4.85 -18.06 -5.03
CA ALA A 38 -4.79 -18.63 -3.70
C ALA A 38 -4.93 -17.56 -2.60
N VAL A 39 -4.27 -16.40 -2.75
CA VAL A 39 -4.38 -15.27 -1.82
C VAL A 39 -5.81 -14.71 -1.82
N VAL A 40 -6.43 -14.53 -2.99
CA VAL A 40 -7.82 -14.05 -3.08
C VAL A 40 -8.79 -15.03 -2.42
N ALA A 41 -8.61 -16.34 -2.63
CA ALA A 41 -9.41 -17.35 -1.94
C ALA A 41 -9.22 -17.29 -0.41
N HIS A 42 -7.99 -17.08 0.05
CA HIS A 42 -7.69 -16.92 1.47
C HIS A 42 -8.37 -15.68 2.06
N LEU A 43 -8.30 -14.53 1.38
CA LEU A 43 -8.98 -13.31 1.80
C LEU A 43 -10.50 -13.50 1.88
N GLY A 44 -11.10 -14.16 0.89
CA GLY A 44 -12.52 -14.52 0.93
C GLY A 44 -12.87 -15.38 2.15
N SER A 45 -12.02 -16.36 2.48
CA SER A 45 -12.19 -17.19 3.69
C SER A 45 -12.08 -16.37 4.97
N VAL A 46 -11.12 -15.44 5.06
CA VAL A 46 -10.95 -14.56 6.22
C VAL A 46 -12.16 -13.65 6.37
N GLN A 47 -12.65 -13.06 5.29
CA GLN A 47 -13.83 -12.19 5.32
C GLN A 47 -15.10 -12.94 5.72
N LEU A 48 -15.28 -14.18 5.25
CA LEU A 48 -16.37 -15.05 5.70
C LEU A 48 -16.27 -15.39 7.20
N ALA A 49 -15.08 -15.73 7.67
CA ALA A 49 -14.85 -16.02 9.09
C ALA A 49 -15.10 -14.79 9.96
N LEU A 50 -14.68 -13.61 9.51
CA LEU A 50 -14.90 -12.35 10.22
C LEU A 50 -16.39 -11.99 10.24
N GLY A 51 -17.11 -12.13 9.12
CA GLY A 51 -18.55 -11.91 9.06
C GLY A 51 -19.35 -12.89 9.93
N ALA A 52 -18.91 -14.15 10.03
CA ALA A 52 -19.49 -15.13 10.95
C ALA A 52 -19.24 -14.74 12.42
N LEU A 53 -18.04 -14.26 12.75
CA LEU A 53 -17.72 -13.76 14.09
C LEU A 53 -18.51 -12.50 14.43
N GLU A 54 -18.60 -11.53 13.52
CA GLU A 54 -19.42 -10.33 13.68
C GLU A 54 -20.89 -10.71 13.86
N SER A 55 -21.42 -11.65 13.08
CA SER A 55 -22.79 -12.14 13.24
C SER A 55 -23.02 -12.86 14.57
N ALA A 56 -22.02 -13.57 15.08
CA ALA A 56 -22.07 -14.21 16.40
C ALA A 56 -21.98 -13.19 17.55
N LEU A 57 -21.27 -12.07 17.35
CA LEU A 57 -21.16 -10.98 18.32
C LEU A 57 -22.38 -10.04 18.29
N VAL A 58 -22.98 -9.84 17.12
CA VAL A 58 -24.19 -9.03 16.88
C VAL A 58 -25.46 -9.82 17.14
N THR A 59 -25.41 -11.17 17.13
CA THR A 59 -26.45 -12.01 17.70
C THR A 59 -26.32 -11.96 19.21
N PRO A 60 -27.13 -11.17 19.94
CA PRO A 60 -27.35 -11.50 21.34
C PRO A 60 -27.90 -12.92 21.38
N ALA A 61 -27.38 -13.75 22.28
CA ALA A 61 -28.04 -14.97 22.68
C ALA A 61 -29.45 -14.61 23.19
N ILE A 62 -30.45 -14.61 22.31
CA ILE A 62 -31.83 -14.30 22.66
C ILE A 62 -32.60 -15.61 22.69
N ALA A 63 -32.74 -16.13 23.91
CA ALA A 63 -34.00 -16.73 24.33
C ALA A 63 -35.15 -15.73 24.03
N PRO A 64 -36.31 -16.18 23.53
CA PRO A 64 -37.23 -15.32 22.79
C PRO A 64 -37.95 -14.34 23.71
N ARG A 65 -37.81 -13.04 23.48
CA ARG A 65 -38.61 -11.98 24.12
C ARG A 65 -38.82 -10.79 23.18
N THR A 66 -40.07 -10.65 22.78
CA THR A 66 -40.79 -9.50 22.21
C THR A 66 -40.25 -8.11 22.56
N ALA A 67 -40.10 -7.23 21.55
CA ALA A 67 -40.74 -5.89 21.49
C ALA A 67 -40.09 -5.00 20.41
N GLU A 68 -40.95 -4.37 19.61
CA GLU A 68 -40.66 -3.31 18.63
C GLU A 68 -40.05 -2.05 19.27
N HIS A 69 -39.08 -1.41 18.61
CA HIS A 69 -39.11 0.05 18.39
C HIS A 69 -38.00 0.55 17.45
N THR A 70 -38.44 1.10 16.31
CA THR A 70 -38.05 2.42 15.77
C THR A 70 -36.57 2.75 15.52
N ALA A 71 -36.17 2.72 14.25
CA ALA A 71 -35.13 3.61 13.70
C ALA A 71 -35.68 5.06 13.64
N PRO A 72 -34.85 6.12 13.76
CA PRO A 72 -34.09 6.59 12.58
C PRO A 72 -32.74 7.29 12.91
N GLY A 73 -31.93 7.57 11.87
CA GLY A 73 -31.01 8.71 11.90
C GLY A 73 -29.59 8.49 11.35
N SER A 74 -29.44 8.63 10.03
CA SER A 74 -28.18 9.01 9.39
C SER A 74 -27.72 10.38 9.88
N ALA A 75 -26.63 10.48 10.64
CA ALA A 75 -25.85 11.72 10.81
C ALA A 75 -24.57 11.50 11.64
N ARG A 76 -23.59 10.67 11.21
CA ARG A 76 -22.24 10.66 11.84
C ARG A 76 -21.15 10.18 10.88
N THR A 77 -20.51 11.08 10.13
CA THR A 77 -19.21 10.77 9.48
C THR A 77 -18.14 11.87 9.59
N ASP A 78 -18.35 12.93 10.36
CA ASP A 78 -17.31 13.97 10.48
C ASP A 78 -16.38 13.76 11.70
N THR A 79 -16.85 13.12 12.76
CA THR A 79 -16.04 12.92 13.98
C THR A 79 -15.15 11.68 13.95
N ASP A 80 -15.49 10.67 13.13
CA ASP A 80 -14.62 9.50 12.96
C ASP A 80 -13.43 9.85 12.07
N GLY A 81 -13.67 10.61 10.99
CA GLY A 81 -12.64 11.12 10.08
C GLY A 81 -11.51 11.81 10.83
N ASP A 82 -11.80 12.79 11.69
CA ASP A 82 -10.76 13.50 12.44
C ASP A 82 -9.94 12.61 13.39
N LYS A 83 -10.57 11.61 14.01
CA LYS A 83 -9.86 10.62 14.84
C LYS A 83 -8.99 9.69 13.99
N GLN A 84 -9.48 9.28 12.82
CA GLN A 84 -8.74 8.47 11.87
C GLN A 84 -7.57 9.26 11.27
N TYR A 85 -7.74 10.54 10.93
CA TYR A 85 -6.68 11.44 10.48
C TYR A 85 -5.62 11.64 11.56
N GLY A 86 -6.01 11.81 12.82
CA GLY A 86 -5.10 11.88 13.97
C GLY A 86 -4.25 10.61 14.11
N LYS A 87 -4.90 9.44 14.14
CA LYS A 87 -4.22 8.13 14.20
C LYS A 87 -3.33 7.88 12.99
N LEU A 88 -3.77 8.26 11.79
CA LEU A 88 -2.98 8.14 10.56
C LEU A 88 -1.73 9.03 10.63
N THR A 89 -1.87 10.24 11.16
CA THR A 89 -0.74 11.18 11.34
C THR A 89 0.30 10.59 12.30
N GLU A 90 -0.14 10.02 13.42
CA GLU A 90 0.74 9.34 14.39
C GLU A 90 1.47 8.15 13.76
N GLN A 91 0.76 7.31 13.01
CA GLN A 91 1.35 6.15 12.33
C GLN A 91 2.39 6.55 11.27
N ILE A 92 2.09 7.60 10.49
CA ILE A 92 3.02 8.15 9.51
C ILE A 92 4.28 8.68 10.22
N LEU A 93 4.13 9.44 11.31
CA LEU A 93 5.27 9.95 12.07
C LEU A 93 6.10 8.83 12.72
N ALA A 94 5.46 7.78 13.24
CA ALA A 94 6.13 6.60 13.79
C ALA A 94 6.92 5.83 12.73
N TYR A 95 6.34 5.65 11.54
CA TYR A 95 7.01 5.05 10.40
C TYR A 95 8.25 5.87 9.98
N PHE A 96 8.08 7.18 9.83
CA PHE A 96 9.17 8.09 9.49
C PHE A 96 10.26 8.14 10.58
N ALA A 97 9.92 8.01 11.86
CA ALA A 97 10.89 7.89 12.94
C ALA A 97 11.70 6.58 12.86
N THR A 98 11.09 5.50 12.35
CA THR A 98 11.72 4.19 12.16
C THR A 98 12.62 4.17 10.93
N VAL A 99 12.18 4.76 9.82
CA VAL A 99 12.86 4.71 8.51
C VAL A 99 13.92 5.82 8.37
N GLY A 100 13.76 6.93 9.09
CA GLY A 100 14.73 8.03 9.10
C GLY A 100 14.51 9.07 8.00
N ASP A 101 15.60 9.60 7.46
CA ASP A 101 15.60 10.70 6.47
C ASP A 101 15.54 10.18 5.02
N VAL A 102 14.73 9.15 4.81
CA VAL A 102 14.54 8.54 3.49
C VAL A 102 13.47 9.32 2.72
N GLU A 103 13.73 9.56 1.44
CA GLU A 103 12.73 10.11 0.52
C GLU A 103 11.71 9.03 0.17
N VAL A 104 10.47 9.17 0.64
CA VAL A 104 9.39 8.21 0.40
C VAL A 104 8.21 8.88 -0.30
N ARG A 105 7.58 8.16 -1.22
CA ARG A 105 6.33 8.59 -1.83
C ARG A 105 5.16 8.23 -0.93
N ALA A 106 4.05 8.96 -1.06
CA ALA A 106 2.81 8.64 -0.36
C ALA A 106 2.34 7.19 -0.62
N ARG A 107 2.64 6.64 -1.81
CA ARG A 107 2.36 5.24 -2.15
C ARG A 107 3.23 4.27 -1.36
N ASP A 108 4.52 4.57 -1.19
CA ASP A 108 5.45 3.71 -0.45
C ASP A 108 5.09 3.70 1.04
N VAL A 109 4.68 4.86 1.57
CA VAL A 109 4.13 4.97 2.93
C VAL A 109 2.83 4.17 3.06
N ALA A 110 1.94 4.22 2.06
CA ALA A 110 0.72 3.41 2.06
C ALA A 110 1.04 1.91 2.06
N ALA A 111 1.99 1.46 1.23
CA ALA A 111 2.40 0.06 1.16
C ALA A 111 3.04 -0.40 2.47
N ALA A 112 3.90 0.44 3.08
CA ALA A 112 4.52 0.11 4.36
C ALA A 112 3.53 0.07 5.54
N LEU A 113 2.45 0.85 5.46
CA LEU A 113 1.33 0.81 6.41
C LEU A 113 0.29 -0.27 6.08
N GLY A 114 0.49 -1.06 5.01
CA GLY A 114 -0.46 -2.09 4.56
C GLY A 114 -1.81 -1.52 4.08
N ARG A 115 -1.80 -0.28 3.56
CA ARG A 115 -2.97 0.52 3.18
C ARG A 115 -2.95 0.96 1.72
N ASP A 116 -2.16 0.32 0.87
CA ASP A 116 -2.09 0.61 -0.56
C ASP A 116 -3.23 -0.02 -1.38
N ALA A 117 -4.08 -0.85 -0.74
CA ALA A 117 -5.26 -1.44 -1.36
C ALA A 117 -6.31 -0.40 -1.81
N ASP A 118 -6.41 0.73 -1.08
CA ASP A 118 -7.42 1.76 -1.32
C ASP A 118 -6.83 3.05 -1.90
N SER A 119 -7.30 3.46 -3.08
CA SER A 119 -6.93 4.76 -3.67
C SER A 119 -7.30 5.95 -2.76
N GLY A 120 -8.34 5.79 -1.93
CA GLY A 120 -8.72 6.76 -0.90
C GLY A 120 -7.66 6.92 0.20
N SER A 121 -7.04 5.82 0.64
CA SER A 121 -5.99 5.86 1.67
C SER A 121 -4.73 6.56 1.17
N ILE A 122 -4.35 6.37 -0.10
CA ILE A 122 -3.22 7.08 -0.71
C ILE A 122 -3.47 8.59 -0.77
N ASN A 123 -4.71 9.00 -1.09
CA ASN A 123 -5.10 10.42 -1.11
C ASN A 123 -5.15 11.01 0.30
N ALA A 124 -5.63 10.27 1.30
CA ALA A 124 -5.60 10.69 2.70
C ALA A 124 -4.17 10.88 3.20
N ILE A 125 -3.26 9.95 2.89
CA ILE A 125 -1.84 10.04 3.22
C ILE A 125 -1.21 11.26 2.54
N ARG A 126 -1.47 11.49 1.24
CA ARG A 126 -0.97 12.68 0.52
C ARG A 126 -1.41 13.98 1.20
N SER A 127 -2.70 14.11 1.51
CA SER A 127 -3.25 15.29 2.19
C SER A 127 -2.69 15.49 3.60
N THR A 128 -2.41 14.41 4.34
CA THR A 128 -1.76 14.48 5.65
C THR A 128 -0.29 14.89 5.52
N LEU A 129 0.43 14.36 4.53
CA LEU A 129 1.81 14.76 4.25
C LEU A 129 1.92 16.22 3.84
N ASP A 130 1.01 16.72 3.00
CA ASP A 130 0.97 18.13 2.61
C ASP A 130 0.67 19.03 3.83
N ARG A 131 -0.20 18.61 4.76
CA ARG A 131 -0.41 19.30 6.05
C ARG A 131 0.82 19.28 6.94
N LEU A 132 1.55 18.15 7.00
CA LEU A 132 2.79 18.05 7.77
C LEU A 132 3.90 18.93 7.18
N VAL A 133 3.96 19.05 5.85
CA VAL A 133 4.85 19.98 5.14
C VAL A 133 4.49 21.43 5.46
N ALA A 134 3.21 21.78 5.45
CA ALA A 134 2.75 23.11 5.83
C ALA A 134 3.08 23.46 7.30
N SER A 135 3.14 22.45 8.18
CA SER A 135 3.55 22.60 9.58
C SER A 135 5.07 22.50 9.82
N SER A 136 5.88 22.45 8.76
CA SER A 136 7.35 22.32 8.80
C SER A 136 7.89 21.05 9.48
N ARG A 137 7.08 20.01 9.64
CA ARG A 137 7.49 18.72 10.24
C ARG A 137 8.09 17.74 9.22
N VAL A 138 7.74 17.90 7.95
CA VAL A 138 8.16 17.08 6.81
C VAL A 138 8.62 18.03 5.70
N GLN A 139 9.62 17.66 4.91
CA GLN A 139 10.08 18.44 3.76
C GLN A 139 9.72 17.73 2.46
N ARG A 140 9.41 18.52 1.44
CA ARG A 140 9.13 18.04 0.08
C ARG A 140 10.43 18.02 -0.70
N ALA A 141 11.00 16.84 -0.89
CA ALA A 141 12.27 16.66 -1.60
C ALA A 141 12.11 16.73 -3.14
N GLY A 142 10.88 16.57 -3.66
CA GLY A 142 10.60 16.65 -5.10
C GLY A 142 9.13 16.42 -5.44
N ARG A 143 8.82 16.13 -6.72
CA ARG A 143 7.45 15.85 -7.20
C ARG A 143 6.90 14.57 -6.56
N GLY A 144 6.18 14.73 -5.45
CA GLY A 144 5.55 13.63 -4.71
C GLY A 144 6.47 12.84 -3.80
N LEU A 145 7.65 13.41 -3.46
CA LEU A 145 8.62 12.83 -2.53
C LEU A 145 8.64 13.65 -1.24
N TYR A 146 8.56 12.94 -0.12
CA TYR A 146 8.52 13.51 1.22
C TYR A 146 9.65 12.92 2.07
N ARG A 147 10.33 13.76 2.86
CA ARG A 147 11.40 13.38 3.78
C ARG A 147 11.19 14.01 5.15
N THR A 148 11.72 13.40 6.21
CA THR A 148 11.61 14.01 7.54
C THR A 148 12.51 15.25 7.63
N GLY A 149 11.94 16.36 8.09
CA GLY A 149 12.70 17.58 8.31
C GLY A 149 13.48 17.51 9.61
N ARG A 150 14.40 16.55 9.78
CA ARG A 150 15.46 16.74 10.78
C ARG A 150 16.51 17.62 10.12
N SER A 151 16.50 18.90 10.52
CA SER A 151 17.57 19.85 10.26
C SER A 151 18.90 19.14 10.26
N GLN A 152 19.63 19.14 9.13
CA GLN A 152 21.06 18.87 9.20
C GLN A 152 21.65 19.86 10.22
N PRO A 153 22.31 19.40 11.29
CA PRO A 153 23.30 20.23 11.92
C PRO A 153 24.52 20.17 11.00
N THR A 154 24.54 20.96 9.92
CA THR A 154 25.83 21.37 9.36
C THR A 154 26.43 22.31 10.38
N ALA A 155 27.10 21.71 11.35
CA ALA A 155 27.94 22.40 12.31
C ALA A 155 28.99 23.17 11.49
N VAL A 156 28.83 24.48 11.51
CA VAL A 156 29.90 25.44 11.35
C VAL A 156 31.10 24.97 12.18
N THR A 157 32.13 24.45 11.51
CA THR A 157 33.49 24.48 12.06
C THR A 157 34.29 25.43 11.17
N ALA A 158 34.04 26.71 11.38
CA ALA A 158 35.10 27.69 11.29
C ALA A 158 35.88 27.59 12.60
N THR A 159 37.14 27.16 12.56
CA THR A 159 38.22 27.56 13.49
C THR A 159 39.56 27.11 12.92
N SER A 160 40.44 28.11 12.74
CA SER A 160 41.90 28.08 12.52
C SER A 160 42.43 27.73 11.12
#